data_AF-A0A7Y5NL78-F1
#
_entry.id   AF-A0A7Y5NL78-F1
#
_cell.length_a   1.000
_cell.length_b   1.000
_cell.length_c   1.000
_cell.angle_alpha   90.00
_cell.angle_beta   90.00
_cell.angle_gamma   90.00
#
_symmetry.space_group_name_H-M   'P 1'
#
loop_
_entity.id
_entity.type
_entity.pdbx_description
1 polymer ?
#
loop_
_entity_poly.entity_id
_entity_poly.type
_entity_poly.pdbx_seq_one_letter_code
_entity_poly.pdbx_strand_id
1 'polypeptide(L)'
;MLQRRLFFHSVFAPLLLWGLVGVPRIARAQNVDLPRLDPSPAGDRFFGVPSPYAAGELTPHGGFVVDYAHDPLVLEGPDGEAAGAVVEHQMFIHADLSLAIVDHILLNVDMPFALVNTGDGPVAGDGLVLTSPHGPGFGDLRTGVRVRLYGEYDEPFQIALGGYAWFPTGTNGAYITNATVRGQPQALLGGSVDRFVWTMMVGATLKGVDFSDDVALGHQFAWGAGFGGLVGPAESVQLGIETSGAMTLQDPSGRNTHIEALAGIKWRVLRFIELGGGAGAGLTRGIGTPDVRGVFSFMYTPDADERPPYVGPNPADHDRDRIADDVDACPDDAGVPRNDPQKHGCPVRDRDNDGLADDLDACPDRPGGASGAREENGCPLGNRPNDPIVDGVVLHESGVPNE
;
A
#
# COMPACT_ATOMS: atom_id res chain seq x y z
N MET A 1 -32.64 -42.33 36.78
CA MET A 1 -33.44 -41.30 36.09
C MET A 1 -33.08 -39.95 36.69
N LEU A 2 -32.22 -39.16 36.04
CA LEU A 2 -32.25 -37.69 36.07
C LEU A 2 -31.20 -37.15 35.09
N GLN A 3 -31.53 -36.00 34.52
CA GLN A 3 -30.88 -35.28 33.43
C GLN A 3 -29.47 -34.79 33.74
N ARG A 4 -28.60 -34.68 32.72
CA ARG A 4 -28.01 -33.41 32.22
C ARG A 4 -26.94 -33.66 31.15
N ARG A 5 -27.24 -33.22 29.92
CA ARG A 5 -26.26 -32.81 28.89
C ARG A 5 -25.99 -31.32 29.08
N LEU A 6 -24.76 -30.86 28.87
CA LEU A 6 -24.26 -29.46 28.75
C LEU A 6 -22.71 -29.58 28.84
N PHE A 7 -21.80 -28.94 28.09
CA PHE A 7 -21.77 -27.69 27.33
C PHE A 7 -20.69 -27.78 26.23
N PHE A 8 -20.96 -27.21 25.05
CA PHE A 8 -19.95 -26.67 24.11
C PHE A 8 -20.23 -25.17 24.07
N HIS A 9 -19.26 -24.31 24.39
CA HIS A 9 -19.34 -22.86 24.15
C HIS A 9 -18.04 -22.37 23.52
N SER A 10 -18.13 -22.04 22.24
CA SER A 10 -17.22 -21.15 21.53
C SER A 10 -17.69 -19.72 21.79
N VAL A 11 -16.77 -18.83 22.18
CA VAL A 11 -17.01 -17.39 22.28
C VAL A 11 -15.87 -16.71 21.56
N PHE A 12 -16.16 -16.00 20.47
CA PHE A 12 -15.68 -14.64 20.19
C PHE A 12 -16.29 -14.18 18.85
N ALA A 13 -17.22 -13.23 18.93
CA ALA A 13 -17.71 -12.44 17.81
C ALA A 13 -17.70 -10.97 18.29
N PRO A 14 -17.06 -10.03 17.58
CA PRO A 14 -17.16 -8.62 17.95
C PRO A 14 -18.40 -8.00 17.32
N LEU A 15 -19.18 -7.34 18.18
CA LEU A 15 -20.36 -6.53 17.86
C LEU A 15 -19.93 -5.20 17.22
N LEU A 16 -20.33 -4.99 15.96
CA LEU A 16 -20.34 -3.68 15.29
C LEU A 16 -21.62 -2.93 15.70
N LEU A 17 -21.48 -1.91 16.55
CA LEU A 17 -22.54 -0.96 16.84
C LEU A 17 -22.30 0.33 16.04
N TRP A 18 -23.07 0.53 14.97
CA TRP A 18 -23.12 1.80 14.24
C TRP A 18 -24.20 2.70 14.84
N GLY A 19 -23.78 3.81 15.44
CA GLY A 19 -24.66 4.91 15.83
C GLY A 19 -24.99 5.80 14.62
N LEU A 20 -26.26 5.81 14.21
CA LEU A 20 -26.81 6.74 13.22
C LEU A 20 -26.98 8.13 13.82
N VAL A 21 -26.08 9.06 13.50
CA VAL A 21 -26.30 10.49 13.71
C VAL A 21 -26.81 11.07 12.38
N GLY A 22 -28.08 11.48 12.35
CA GLY A 22 -28.68 12.15 11.20
C GLY A 22 -28.16 13.57 11.05
N VAL A 23 -27.38 13.82 10.00
CA VAL A 23 -26.92 15.17 9.60
C VAL A 23 -27.90 15.73 8.56
N PRO A 24 -28.33 17.00 8.66
CA PRO A 24 -29.27 17.60 7.71
C PRO A 24 -28.68 17.70 6.30
N ARG A 25 -29.54 17.49 5.29
CA ARG A 25 -29.21 17.46 3.85
C ARG A 25 -29.20 18.88 3.28
N ILE A 26 -28.05 19.33 2.77
CA ILE A 26 -27.92 20.44 1.83
C ILE A 26 -27.55 19.82 0.48
N ALA A 27 -28.15 20.27 -0.62
CA ALA A 27 -27.90 19.76 -1.97
C ALA A 27 -26.40 19.82 -2.35
N ARG A 28 -25.85 18.72 -2.88
CA ARG A 28 -24.39 18.43 -3.04
C ARG A 28 -23.93 18.19 -4.48
N ALA A 29 -24.44 18.93 -5.47
CA ALA A 29 -24.11 18.71 -6.89
C ALA A 29 -22.62 18.90 -7.28
N GLN A 30 -21.74 19.33 -6.35
CA GLN A 30 -20.32 19.65 -6.60
C GLN A 30 -19.34 18.73 -5.83
N ASN A 31 -19.84 17.70 -5.15
CA ASN A 31 -18.99 16.72 -4.47
C ASN A 31 -18.67 15.56 -5.42
N VAL A 32 -17.88 15.86 -6.45
CA VAL A 32 -17.31 14.86 -7.36
C VAL A 32 -15.83 14.73 -7.06
N ASP A 33 -15.34 13.50 -6.91
CA ASP A 33 -13.91 13.24 -6.85
C ASP A 33 -13.35 13.18 -8.27
N LEU A 34 -12.71 14.27 -8.69
CA LEU A 34 -12.15 14.45 -10.02
C LEU A 34 -10.72 13.91 -10.18
N PRO A 35 -9.82 13.98 -9.17
CA PRO A 35 -8.46 13.48 -9.30
C PRO A 35 -8.43 12.01 -9.74
N ARG A 36 -7.58 11.69 -10.72
CA ARG A 36 -7.44 10.35 -11.30
C ARG A 36 -6.08 9.70 -11.07
N LEU A 37 -5.05 10.49 -10.77
CA LEU A 37 -3.76 9.97 -10.38
C LEU A 37 -3.77 9.75 -8.86
N ASP A 38 -3.85 8.50 -8.48
CA ASP A 38 -3.61 8.02 -7.14
C ASP A 38 -2.15 7.51 -7.10
N PRO A 39 -1.19 8.22 -6.49
CA PRO A 39 0.20 7.78 -6.52
C PRO A 39 0.36 6.36 -5.97
N SER A 40 1.28 5.60 -6.53
CA SER A 40 1.71 4.34 -5.92
C SER A 40 2.38 4.62 -4.57
N PRO A 41 2.37 3.67 -3.63
CA PRO A 41 3.04 3.84 -2.34
C PRO A 41 4.53 4.12 -2.53
N ALA A 42 5.13 4.93 -1.65
CA ALA A 42 6.56 5.20 -1.67
C ALA A 42 7.36 3.89 -1.68
N GLY A 43 8.35 3.81 -2.56
CA GLY A 43 9.12 2.58 -2.84
C GLY A 43 8.68 1.84 -4.10
N ASP A 44 7.49 2.11 -4.64
CA ASP A 44 7.02 1.47 -5.86
C ASP A 44 7.72 1.98 -7.14
N ARG A 45 7.81 1.11 -8.15
CA ARG A 45 8.55 1.38 -9.39
C ARG A 45 7.86 2.43 -10.29
N PHE A 46 6.55 2.51 -10.30
CA PHE A 46 5.76 3.38 -11.22
C PHE A 46 5.07 4.50 -10.46
N PHE A 47 4.62 5.57 -11.12
CA PHE A 47 4.06 6.75 -10.42
C PHE A 47 2.64 6.51 -9.94
N GLY A 48 1.76 5.95 -10.78
CA GLY A 48 0.35 5.70 -10.45
C GLY A 48 -0.06 4.22 -10.49
N VAL A 49 0.83 3.32 -10.89
CA VAL A 49 0.54 1.88 -10.94
C VAL A 49 1.26 1.16 -9.80
N PRO A 50 0.54 0.68 -8.77
CA PRO A 50 1.15 -0.05 -7.68
C PRO A 50 1.64 -1.42 -8.15
N SER A 51 2.64 -1.94 -7.44
CA SER A 51 3.35 -3.18 -7.73
C SER A 51 3.13 -4.25 -6.66
N PRO A 52 3.55 -5.51 -6.86
CA PRO A 52 3.53 -6.50 -5.78
C PRO A 52 4.67 -6.34 -4.76
N TYR A 53 5.60 -5.40 -4.97
CA TYR A 53 6.80 -5.23 -4.15
C TYR A 53 6.46 -4.83 -2.70
N ALA A 54 7.06 -5.54 -1.76
CA ALA A 54 7.14 -5.20 -0.34
C ALA A 54 8.54 -5.59 0.12
N ALA A 55 9.49 -4.67 -0.01
CA ALA A 55 10.89 -4.94 0.26
C ALA A 55 11.28 -4.40 1.64
N GLY A 56 11.89 -5.24 2.46
CA GLY A 56 12.46 -4.87 3.74
C GLY A 56 11.68 -5.32 4.96
N GLU A 57 12.43 -5.50 6.04
CA GLU A 57 11.88 -5.74 7.37
C GLU A 57 11.83 -4.39 8.10
N LEU A 58 10.61 -3.89 8.34
CA LEU A 58 10.38 -2.60 9.01
C LEU A 58 11.09 -1.42 8.30
N THR A 59 11.13 -1.46 6.97
CA THR A 59 11.79 -0.43 6.16
C THR A 59 10.83 0.71 5.82
N PRO A 60 11.06 1.94 6.30
CA PRO A 60 10.20 3.08 6.00
C PRO A 60 10.59 3.71 4.67
N HIS A 61 9.59 4.00 3.85
CA HIS A 61 9.70 4.86 2.67
C HIS A 61 8.79 6.06 2.84
N GLY A 62 9.12 7.15 2.16
CA GLY A 62 8.25 8.31 2.19
C GLY A 62 8.75 9.46 1.35
N GLY A 63 7.89 10.45 1.13
CA GLY A 63 8.25 11.60 0.33
C GLY A 63 7.03 12.32 -0.18
N PHE A 64 7.14 12.89 -1.37
CA PHE A 64 6.02 13.52 -2.01
C PHE A 64 5.98 13.31 -3.53
N VAL A 65 4.76 13.31 -4.06
CA VAL A 65 4.47 13.40 -5.49
C VAL A 65 3.72 14.71 -5.73
N VAL A 66 4.13 15.47 -6.74
CA VAL A 66 3.36 16.59 -7.28
C VAL A 66 2.80 16.14 -8.61
N ASP A 67 1.48 16.24 -8.79
CA ASP A 67 0.84 16.02 -10.09
C ASP A 67 0.10 17.27 -10.54
N TYR A 68 0.09 17.48 -11.85
CA TYR A 68 -0.62 18.55 -12.51
C TYR A 68 -1.47 17.96 -13.63
N ALA A 69 -2.72 18.39 -13.70
CA ALA A 69 -3.72 18.00 -14.67
C ALA A 69 -4.30 19.28 -15.31
N HIS A 70 -4.32 19.31 -16.64
CA HIS A 70 -4.95 20.36 -17.43
C HIS A 70 -6.28 19.85 -18.01
N ASP A 71 -7.30 20.70 -17.97
CA ASP A 71 -8.67 20.43 -18.41
C ASP A 71 -9.28 19.09 -17.95
N PRO A 72 -9.14 18.67 -16.67
CA PRO A 72 -9.74 17.42 -16.20
C PRO A 72 -11.28 17.44 -16.20
N LEU A 73 -11.91 18.62 -16.26
CA LEU A 73 -13.36 18.75 -16.38
C LEU A 73 -13.77 19.90 -17.29
N VAL A 74 -14.13 19.57 -18.52
CA VAL A 74 -14.64 20.50 -19.52
C VAL A 74 -16.14 20.30 -19.73
N LEU A 75 -16.89 21.39 -19.86
CA LEU A 75 -18.28 21.36 -20.28
C LEU A 75 -18.34 21.35 -21.80
N GLU A 76 -18.94 20.31 -22.39
CA GLU A 76 -19.18 20.23 -23.83
C GLU A 76 -20.61 20.70 -24.16
N GLY A 77 -20.74 21.51 -25.21
CA GLY A 77 -22.01 21.95 -25.77
C GLY A 77 -22.71 20.85 -26.59
N PRO A 78 -23.94 21.10 -27.08
CA PRO A 78 -24.74 20.13 -27.83
C PRO A 78 -24.06 19.59 -29.11
N ASP A 79 -23.18 20.41 -29.71
CA ASP A 79 -22.45 20.08 -30.94
C ASP A 79 -21.09 19.41 -30.65
N GLY A 80 -20.76 19.15 -29.38
CA GLY A 80 -19.49 18.58 -28.93
C GLY A 80 -18.33 19.57 -28.85
N GLU A 81 -18.57 20.87 -29.08
CA GLU A 81 -17.59 21.92 -28.84
C GLU A 81 -17.49 22.27 -27.35
N ALA A 82 -16.28 22.57 -26.87
CA ALA A 82 -16.07 22.97 -25.48
C ALA A 82 -16.74 24.33 -25.20
N ALA A 83 -17.70 24.32 -24.27
CA ALA A 83 -18.36 25.53 -23.74
C ALA A 83 -17.52 26.23 -22.66
N GLY A 84 -16.50 25.55 -22.12
CA GLY A 84 -15.52 26.09 -21.18
C GLY A 84 -15.10 25.06 -20.12
N ALA A 85 -14.01 25.33 -19.41
CA ALA A 85 -13.46 24.44 -18.40
C ALA A 85 -14.08 24.71 -17.02
N VAL A 86 -14.75 23.71 -16.44
CA VAL A 86 -15.22 23.77 -15.04
C VAL A 86 -14.03 23.67 -14.09
N VAL A 87 -13.08 22.79 -14.43
CA VAL A 87 -11.76 22.70 -13.80
C VAL A 87 -10.75 22.67 -14.93
N GLU A 88 -9.98 23.75 -15.06
CA GLU A 88 -8.95 23.97 -16.09
C GLU A 88 -7.58 23.57 -15.56
N HIS A 89 -7.22 24.02 -14.36
CA HIS A 89 -5.93 23.73 -13.76
C HIS A 89 -6.11 23.07 -12.41
N GLN A 90 -5.55 21.87 -12.27
CA GLN A 90 -5.57 21.12 -11.02
C GLN A 90 -4.16 20.60 -10.71
N MET A 91 -3.63 20.93 -9.53
CA MET A 91 -2.32 20.50 -9.06
C MET A 91 -2.41 20.05 -7.61
N PHE A 92 -1.96 18.83 -7.32
CA PHE A 92 -1.83 18.34 -5.95
C PHE A 92 -0.38 18.11 -5.58
N ILE A 93 -0.11 18.23 -4.29
CA ILE A 93 1.01 17.57 -3.63
C ILE A 93 0.47 16.47 -2.73
N HIS A 94 1.01 15.27 -2.92
CA HIS A 94 0.72 14.06 -2.17
C HIS A 94 1.86 13.83 -1.19
N ALA A 95 1.56 13.79 0.11
CA ALA A 95 2.52 13.35 1.12
C ALA A 95 2.29 11.87 1.40
N ASP A 96 3.23 11.02 0.95
CA ASP A 96 3.11 9.56 1.04
C ASP A 96 4.14 8.99 2.02
N LEU A 97 3.69 8.04 2.82
CA LEU A 97 4.50 7.23 3.73
C LEU A 97 4.13 5.76 3.55
N SER A 98 5.12 4.89 3.49
CA SER A 98 4.92 3.45 3.46
C SER A 98 5.89 2.73 4.41
N LEU A 99 5.47 1.56 4.89
CA LEU A 99 6.27 0.70 5.75
C LEU A 99 6.09 -0.75 5.31
N ALA A 100 7.19 -1.37 4.90
CA ALA A 100 7.24 -2.81 4.69
C ALA A 100 7.43 -3.54 6.03
N ILE A 101 6.64 -4.58 6.26
CA ILE A 101 6.60 -5.39 7.48
C ILE A 101 6.81 -6.84 7.05
N VAL A 102 7.89 -7.44 7.55
CA VAL A 102 8.28 -8.84 7.29
C VAL A 102 8.33 -9.18 5.78
N ASP A 103 8.77 -8.27 4.91
CA ASP A 103 8.85 -8.45 3.43
C ASP A 103 7.55 -8.89 2.71
N HIS A 104 6.42 -8.93 3.40
CA HIS A 104 5.17 -9.50 2.87
C HIS A 104 4.02 -8.51 2.98
N ILE A 105 4.04 -7.63 3.97
CA ILE A 105 2.96 -6.69 4.21
C ILE A 105 3.51 -5.29 4.01
N LEU A 106 2.85 -4.49 3.18
CA LEU A 106 3.14 -3.08 3.05
C LEU A 106 1.92 -2.29 3.50
N LEU A 107 2.13 -1.39 4.46
CA LEU A 107 1.15 -0.41 4.89
C LEU A 107 1.51 0.94 4.28
N ASN A 108 0.53 1.71 3.81
CA ASN A 108 0.78 3.06 3.33
C ASN A 108 -0.30 4.06 3.72
N VAL A 109 0.09 5.33 3.79
CA VAL A 109 -0.78 6.47 4.03
C VAL A 109 -0.38 7.57 3.05
N ASP A 110 -1.37 8.14 2.36
CA ASP A 110 -1.20 9.26 1.43
C ASP A 110 -2.18 10.38 1.80
N MET A 111 -1.67 11.60 1.83
CA MET A 111 -2.45 12.82 2.06
C MET A 111 -2.32 13.79 0.89
N PRO A 112 -3.36 13.91 0.03
CA PRO A 112 -3.39 14.88 -1.05
C PRO A 112 -3.76 16.29 -0.57
N PHE A 113 -3.04 17.28 -1.09
CA PHE A 113 -3.34 18.71 -0.90
C PHE A 113 -3.31 19.44 -2.25
N ALA A 114 -4.46 19.98 -2.65
CA ALA A 114 -4.58 20.80 -3.84
C ALA A 114 -3.83 22.13 -3.62
N LEU A 115 -2.82 22.40 -4.44
CA LEU A 115 -2.09 23.66 -4.51
C LEU A 115 -2.78 24.64 -5.45
N VAL A 116 -3.27 24.12 -6.58
CA VAL A 116 -3.99 24.86 -7.61
C VAL A 116 -5.23 24.05 -7.96
N ASN A 117 -6.38 24.72 -7.99
CA ASN A 117 -7.64 24.11 -8.41
C ASN A 117 -8.57 25.23 -8.87
N THR A 118 -8.59 25.47 -10.18
CA THR A 118 -9.26 26.63 -10.78
C THR A 118 -9.92 26.27 -12.10
N GLY A 119 -10.90 27.07 -12.52
CA GLY A 119 -11.54 27.00 -13.83
C GLY A 119 -12.34 28.27 -14.13
N ASP A 120 -13.05 28.27 -15.25
CA ASP A 120 -13.67 29.46 -15.86
C ASP A 120 -15.13 29.72 -15.45
N GLY A 121 -15.76 28.80 -14.72
CA GLY A 121 -17.17 28.86 -14.34
C GLY A 121 -18.13 28.88 -15.53
N PRO A 122 -18.07 27.89 -16.44
CA PRO A 122 -18.86 27.89 -17.67
C PRO A 122 -20.36 27.75 -17.38
N VAL A 123 -21.16 28.30 -18.30
CA VAL A 123 -22.63 28.27 -18.23
C VAL A 123 -23.16 27.27 -19.25
N ALA A 124 -23.95 26.30 -18.78
CA ALA A 124 -24.61 25.34 -19.65
C ALA A 124 -25.75 25.98 -20.45
N GLY A 125 -26.13 25.34 -21.56
CA GLY A 125 -27.12 25.88 -22.52
C GLY A 125 -28.53 26.12 -21.95
N ASP A 126 -28.85 25.55 -20.79
CA ASP A 126 -30.10 25.77 -20.03
C ASP A 126 -29.98 26.88 -18.96
N GLY A 127 -28.84 27.56 -18.87
CA GLY A 127 -28.54 28.58 -17.88
C GLY A 127 -28.01 28.05 -16.55
N LEU A 128 -27.75 26.74 -16.42
CA LEU A 128 -27.07 26.19 -15.25
C LEU A 128 -25.62 26.67 -15.21
N VAL A 129 -25.27 27.42 -14.16
CA VAL A 129 -23.89 27.84 -13.90
C VAL A 129 -23.19 26.77 -13.08
N LEU A 130 -22.12 26.18 -13.62
CA LEU A 130 -21.26 25.28 -12.86
C LEU A 130 -20.20 26.12 -12.14
N THR A 131 -20.24 26.15 -10.81
CA THR A 131 -19.24 26.88 -10.01
C THR A 131 -17.89 26.20 -10.11
N SER A 132 -16.87 26.91 -10.57
CA SER A 132 -15.49 26.42 -10.56
C SER A 132 -14.88 26.50 -9.15
N PRO A 133 -13.96 25.58 -8.81
CA PRO A 133 -13.22 25.66 -7.57
C PRO A 133 -12.29 26.89 -7.56
N HIS A 134 -11.97 27.36 -6.36
CA HIS A 134 -11.00 28.44 -6.16
C HIS A 134 -10.08 28.15 -4.98
N GLY A 135 -8.79 28.06 -5.26
CA GLY A 135 -7.74 28.01 -4.24
C GLY A 135 -7.44 26.61 -3.69
N PRO A 136 -6.60 26.54 -2.65
CA PRO A 136 -6.10 25.28 -2.13
C PRO A 136 -7.15 24.53 -1.29
N GLY A 137 -6.97 23.22 -1.15
CA GLY A 137 -7.86 22.37 -0.35
C GLY A 137 -7.27 21.00 -0.07
N PHE A 138 -7.65 20.41 1.06
CA PHE A 138 -7.29 19.02 1.34
C PHE A 138 -8.17 18.08 0.49
N GLY A 139 -7.57 17.02 -0.04
CA GLY A 139 -8.31 15.89 -0.59
C GLY A 139 -8.63 14.83 0.49
N ASP A 140 -9.09 13.67 0.04
CA ASP A 140 -9.40 12.55 0.91
C ASP A 140 -8.13 11.83 1.36
N LEU A 141 -7.95 11.66 2.67
CA LEU A 141 -6.89 10.83 3.26
C LEU A 141 -7.05 9.40 2.75
N ARG A 142 -5.97 8.85 2.18
CA ARG A 142 -5.94 7.48 1.68
C ARG A 142 -5.03 6.63 2.54
N THR A 143 -5.51 5.45 2.92
CA THR A 143 -4.70 4.42 3.58
C THR A 143 -4.73 3.16 2.75
N GLY A 144 -3.65 2.38 2.75
CA GLY A 144 -3.63 1.11 2.04
C GLY A 144 -2.88 0.02 2.79
N VAL A 145 -3.23 -1.20 2.39
CA VAL A 145 -2.55 -2.42 2.78
C VAL A 145 -2.34 -3.26 1.53
N ARG A 146 -1.18 -3.89 1.46
CA ARG A 146 -0.80 -4.83 0.40
C ARG A 146 -0.13 -6.01 1.05
N VAL A 147 -0.50 -7.20 0.63
CA VAL A 147 0.04 -8.48 1.08
C VAL A 147 0.55 -9.24 -0.13
N ARG A 148 1.86 -9.40 -0.23
CA ARG A 148 2.52 -10.25 -1.22
C ARG A 148 2.24 -11.71 -0.89
N LEU A 149 1.61 -12.41 -1.82
CA LEU A 149 1.20 -13.80 -1.67
C LEU A 149 2.19 -14.78 -2.30
N TYR A 150 2.91 -14.33 -3.33
CA TYR A 150 3.83 -15.15 -4.08
C TYR A 150 4.96 -14.32 -4.66
N GLY A 151 6.13 -14.94 -4.72
CA GLY A 151 7.32 -14.46 -5.40
C GLY A 151 8.03 -13.37 -4.61
N GLU A 152 9.35 -13.37 -4.61
CA GLU A 152 10.17 -12.51 -3.75
C GLU A 152 10.72 -11.27 -4.47
N TYR A 153 11.39 -10.38 -3.73
CA TYR A 153 12.00 -9.19 -4.32
C TYR A 153 12.99 -9.57 -5.45
N ASP A 154 12.89 -8.82 -6.56
CA ASP A 154 13.56 -9.03 -7.84
C ASP A 154 13.24 -10.31 -8.64
N GLU A 155 12.20 -11.07 -8.25
CA GLU A 155 11.77 -12.21 -9.05
C GLU A 155 11.00 -11.83 -10.33
N PRO A 156 11.07 -12.67 -11.38
CA PRO A 156 10.38 -12.43 -12.66
C PRO A 156 8.86 -12.33 -12.56
N PHE A 157 8.29 -12.90 -11.49
CA PHE A 157 6.85 -12.97 -11.32
C PHE A 157 6.48 -12.99 -9.83
N GLN A 158 5.60 -12.06 -9.45
CA GLN A 158 5.08 -11.87 -8.11
C GLN A 158 3.57 -11.67 -8.15
N ILE A 159 2.89 -12.03 -7.07
CA ILE A 159 1.46 -11.81 -6.88
C ILE A 159 1.23 -11.16 -5.52
N ALA A 160 0.40 -10.12 -5.48
CA ALA A 160 -0.10 -9.55 -4.24
C ALA A 160 -1.60 -9.28 -4.31
N LEU A 161 -2.24 -9.28 -3.14
CA LEU A 161 -3.55 -8.69 -2.95
C LEU A 161 -3.40 -7.45 -2.09
N GLY A 162 -4.22 -6.45 -2.32
CA GLY A 162 -4.23 -5.27 -1.48
C GLY A 162 -5.51 -4.51 -1.59
N GLY A 163 -5.50 -3.32 -1.01
CA GLY A 163 -6.54 -2.35 -1.27
C GLY A 163 -6.28 -1.04 -0.58
N TYR A 164 -7.00 -0.04 -1.06
CA TYR A 164 -7.01 1.30 -0.51
C TYR A 164 -8.36 1.62 0.12
N ALA A 165 -8.35 2.49 1.12
CA ALA A 165 -9.51 3.13 1.69
C ALA A 165 -9.30 4.65 1.68
N TRP A 166 -10.29 5.39 1.20
CA TRP A 166 -10.31 6.85 1.25
C TRP A 166 -11.32 7.31 2.28
N PHE A 167 -10.89 8.23 3.13
CA PHE A 167 -11.71 8.85 4.15
C PHE A 167 -12.11 10.26 3.70
N PRO A 168 -13.37 10.68 3.90
CA PRO A 168 -13.90 11.94 3.40
C PRO A 168 -13.40 13.14 4.23
N THR A 169 -12.09 13.38 4.21
CA THR A 169 -11.41 14.51 4.85
C THR A 169 -11.30 15.72 3.92
N GLY A 170 -11.67 15.54 2.65
CA GLY A 170 -11.49 16.57 1.65
C GLY A 170 -12.42 17.78 1.79
N THR A 171 -12.04 18.88 1.16
CA THR A 171 -12.83 20.12 1.18
C THR A 171 -14.01 20.01 0.21
N ASN A 172 -15.24 20.10 0.75
CA ASN A 172 -16.47 19.99 -0.04
C ASN A 172 -16.59 21.11 -1.09
N GLY A 173 -17.28 20.82 -2.21
CA GLY A 173 -17.60 21.81 -3.25
C GLY A 173 -16.41 22.24 -4.13
N ALA A 174 -15.26 21.56 -4.02
CA ALA A 174 -14.05 21.89 -4.77
C ALA A 174 -13.67 20.84 -5.83
N TYR A 175 -14.53 19.86 -6.15
CA TYR A 175 -14.20 18.76 -7.08
C TYR A 175 -12.97 17.91 -6.68
N ILE A 176 -12.64 17.87 -5.38
CA ILE A 176 -11.49 17.13 -4.82
C ILE A 176 -11.89 16.01 -3.86
N THR A 177 -13.19 15.86 -3.62
CA THR A 177 -13.77 14.85 -2.74
C THR A 177 -15.20 14.57 -3.16
N ASN A 178 -15.64 13.35 -2.92
CA ASN A 178 -17.05 13.00 -3.02
C ASN A 178 -17.77 12.98 -1.65
N ALA A 179 -17.06 13.31 -0.57
CA ALA A 179 -17.57 13.31 0.80
C ALA A 179 -18.14 11.95 1.27
N THR A 180 -17.67 10.85 0.69
CA THR A 180 -18.02 9.47 1.07
C THR A 180 -16.77 8.65 1.37
N VAL A 181 -16.92 7.62 2.19
CA VAL A 181 -15.87 6.61 2.34
C VAL A 181 -15.82 5.75 1.08
N ARG A 182 -14.62 5.48 0.58
CA ARG A 182 -14.39 4.58 -0.56
C ARG A 182 -13.44 3.46 -0.18
N GLY A 183 -13.60 2.32 -0.82
CA GLY A 183 -12.66 1.21 -0.74
C GLY A 183 -12.33 0.69 -2.14
N GLN A 184 -11.09 0.25 -2.36
CA GLN A 184 -10.67 -0.37 -3.60
C GLN A 184 -9.87 -1.64 -3.29
N PRO A 185 -10.52 -2.81 -3.14
CA PRO A 185 -9.80 -4.07 -3.25
C PRO A 185 -9.15 -4.19 -4.62
N GLN A 186 -7.90 -4.68 -4.64
CA GLN A 186 -7.11 -4.83 -5.86
C GLN A 186 -6.24 -6.09 -5.83
N ALA A 187 -5.99 -6.64 -7.02
CA ALA A 187 -5.03 -7.69 -7.27
C ALA A 187 -3.88 -7.13 -8.11
N LEU A 188 -2.67 -7.58 -7.80
CA LEU A 188 -1.43 -7.03 -8.32
C LEU A 188 -0.57 -8.17 -8.87
N LEU A 189 -0.05 -7.95 -10.07
CA LEU A 189 0.97 -8.78 -10.70
C LEU A 189 2.17 -7.90 -11.04
N GLY A 190 3.34 -8.49 -11.12
CA GLY A 190 4.55 -7.76 -11.47
C GLY A 190 5.79 -8.61 -11.32
N GLY A 191 6.93 -8.01 -11.59
CA GLY A 191 8.21 -8.65 -11.41
C GLY A 191 9.30 -7.96 -12.22
N SER A 192 10.48 -8.55 -12.16
CA SER A 192 11.68 -8.05 -12.83
C SER A 192 12.44 -9.15 -13.53
N VAL A 193 12.86 -8.89 -14.76
CA VAL A 193 13.66 -9.82 -15.57
C VAL A 193 14.83 -9.06 -16.15
N ASP A 194 16.05 -9.39 -15.73
CA ASP A 194 17.26 -8.65 -16.08
C ASP A 194 17.04 -7.15 -15.76
N ARG A 195 17.09 -6.28 -16.76
CA ARG A 195 16.92 -4.83 -16.60
C ARG A 195 15.47 -4.36 -16.73
N PHE A 196 14.51 -5.25 -16.90
CA PHE A 196 13.13 -4.87 -17.15
C PHE A 196 12.27 -5.10 -15.91
N VAL A 197 11.43 -4.11 -15.59
CA VAL A 197 10.45 -4.18 -14.51
C VAL A 197 9.06 -3.97 -15.09
N TRP A 198 8.09 -4.71 -14.57
CA TRP A 198 6.71 -4.59 -15.01
C TRP A 198 5.75 -4.78 -13.85
N THR A 199 4.55 -4.22 -14.01
CA THR A 199 3.46 -4.43 -13.07
C THR A 199 2.11 -4.27 -13.75
N MET A 200 1.10 -4.95 -13.20
CA MET A 200 -0.29 -4.82 -13.56
C MET A 200 -1.14 -4.77 -12.29
N MET A 201 -2.17 -3.94 -12.30
CA MET A 201 -3.14 -3.82 -11.23
C MET A 201 -4.54 -3.93 -11.82
N VAL A 202 -5.43 -4.65 -11.13
CA VAL A 202 -6.88 -4.61 -11.37
C VAL A 202 -7.59 -4.46 -10.04
N GLY A 203 -8.63 -3.64 -9.99
CA GLY A 203 -9.35 -3.37 -8.74
C GLY A 203 -10.79 -2.91 -8.98
N ALA A 204 -11.58 -2.94 -7.91
CA ALA A 204 -12.96 -2.47 -7.92
C ALA A 204 -13.13 -1.34 -6.91
N THR A 205 -13.33 -0.11 -7.37
CA THR A 205 -13.61 1.03 -6.49
C THR A 205 -15.06 0.98 -6.04
N LEU A 206 -15.24 0.64 -4.78
CA LEU A 206 -16.51 0.57 -4.09
C LEU A 206 -16.74 1.90 -3.35
N LYS A 207 -17.86 2.55 -3.65
CA LYS A 207 -18.29 3.75 -2.93
C LYS A 207 -19.21 3.34 -1.80
N GLY A 208 -19.05 3.96 -0.63
CA GLY A 208 -20.04 3.88 0.43
C GLY A 208 -21.41 4.35 -0.07
N VAL A 209 -22.48 3.74 0.42
CA VAL A 209 -23.86 4.08 0.08
C VAL A 209 -24.10 5.59 0.17
N ASP A 210 -24.43 6.22 -0.97
CA ASP A 210 -24.87 7.60 -1.02
C ASP A 210 -26.31 7.68 -1.55
N PHE A 211 -27.16 8.40 -0.83
CA PHE A 211 -28.59 8.61 -1.14
C PHE A 211 -28.79 9.90 -1.96
N SER A 212 -27.92 10.14 -2.94
CA SER A 212 -27.88 11.34 -3.77
C SER A 212 -27.93 10.96 -5.25
N ASP A 213 -29.06 11.25 -5.90
CA ASP A 213 -29.45 10.73 -7.23
C ASP A 213 -28.81 11.44 -8.44
N ASP A 214 -27.93 12.42 -8.28
CA ASP A 214 -27.45 13.20 -9.44
C ASP A 214 -25.96 13.02 -9.69
N VAL A 215 -25.68 12.27 -10.77
CA VAL A 215 -24.39 11.92 -11.41
C VAL A 215 -23.63 10.74 -10.79
N ALA A 216 -24.09 9.53 -11.14
CA ALA A 216 -23.50 8.27 -10.74
C ALA A 216 -22.14 7.99 -11.42
N LEU A 217 -21.04 8.53 -10.88
CA LEU A 217 -19.81 7.73 -10.85
C LEU A 217 -20.06 6.65 -9.79
N GLY A 218 -20.65 5.53 -10.20
CA GLY A 218 -21.03 4.42 -9.30
C GLY A 218 -19.82 3.62 -8.83
N HIS A 219 -20.00 2.30 -8.72
CA HIS A 219 -18.86 1.39 -8.56
C HIS A 219 -18.03 1.39 -9.84
N GLN A 220 -16.71 1.38 -9.72
CA GLN A 220 -15.82 1.43 -10.89
C GLN A 220 -14.94 0.19 -10.93
N PHE A 221 -14.69 -0.30 -12.14
CA PHE A 221 -13.59 -1.22 -12.41
C PHE A 221 -12.37 -0.41 -12.81
N ALA A 222 -11.27 -0.58 -12.09
CA ALA A 222 -10.01 0.12 -12.30
C ALA A 222 -8.91 -0.84 -12.73
N TRP A 223 -7.97 -0.33 -13.51
CA TRP A 223 -6.80 -1.08 -13.95
C TRP A 223 -5.57 -0.18 -14.07
N GLY A 224 -4.41 -0.81 -14.07
CA GLY A 224 -3.15 -0.17 -14.39
C GLY A 224 -2.14 -1.17 -14.95
N ALA A 225 -1.23 -0.71 -15.79
CA ALA A 225 -0.10 -1.49 -16.27
C ALA A 225 1.12 -0.59 -16.43
N GLY A 226 2.27 -1.05 -15.98
CA GLY A 226 3.56 -0.36 -16.07
C GLY A 226 4.62 -1.27 -16.67
N PHE A 227 5.47 -0.71 -17.53
CA PHE A 227 6.66 -1.37 -18.06
C PHE A 227 7.84 -0.39 -18.06
N GLY A 228 9.00 -0.83 -17.59
CA GLY A 228 10.17 0.02 -17.47
C GLY A 228 11.48 -0.72 -17.66
N GLY A 229 12.51 0.03 -18.04
CA GLY A 229 13.88 -0.45 -18.19
C GLY A 229 14.82 0.29 -17.24
N LEU A 230 15.70 -0.46 -16.58
CA LEU A 230 16.74 -0.02 -15.68
C LEU A 230 18.05 0.17 -16.43
N VAL A 231 18.57 1.40 -16.41
CA VAL A 231 19.75 1.84 -17.15
C VAL A 231 20.73 2.56 -16.24
N GLY A 232 21.96 2.71 -16.73
CA GLY A 232 23.04 3.36 -16.00
C GLY A 232 23.77 2.44 -15.01
N PRO A 233 24.79 2.97 -14.31
CA PRO A 233 25.55 2.23 -13.32
C PRO A 233 24.63 1.79 -12.17
N ALA A 234 24.76 0.52 -11.75
CA ALA A 234 23.95 -0.08 -10.69
C ALA A 234 22.44 0.17 -10.84
N GLU A 235 21.95 0.22 -12.09
CA GLU A 235 20.50 0.34 -12.38
C GLU A 235 19.84 1.58 -11.76
N SER A 236 20.62 2.64 -11.58
CA SER A 236 20.21 3.87 -10.88
C SER A 236 19.14 4.69 -11.60
N VAL A 237 18.87 4.43 -12.89
CA VAL A 237 17.85 5.17 -13.66
C VAL A 237 16.81 4.19 -14.21
N GLN A 238 15.54 4.44 -13.93
CA GLN A 238 14.43 3.75 -14.57
C GLN A 238 13.77 4.66 -15.60
N LEU A 239 13.61 4.16 -16.82
CA LEU A 239 12.73 4.75 -17.84
C LEU A 239 11.47 3.89 -17.91
N GLY A 240 10.30 4.50 -17.74
CA GLY A 240 9.04 3.78 -17.65
C GLY A 240 7.94 4.38 -18.52
N ILE A 241 7.04 3.51 -18.95
CA ILE A 241 5.72 3.88 -19.44
C ILE A 241 4.68 3.19 -18.56
N GLU A 242 3.59 3.88 -18.29
CA GLU A 242 2.46 3.34 -17.55
C GLU A 242 1.14 3.81 -18.15
N THR A 243 0.12 2.99 -18.01
CA THR A 243 -1.27 3.34 -18.33
C THR A 243 -2.14 2.96 -17.16
N SER A 244 -3.15 3.78 -16.90
CA SER A 244 -4.14 3.54 -15.88
C SER A 244 -5.51 3.97 -16.39
N GLY A 245 -6.55 3.41 -15.81
CA GLY A 245 -7.91 3.77 -16.17
C GLY A 245 -8.92 3.18 -15.23
N ALA A 246 -10.14 3.70 -15.31
CA ALA A 246 -11.29 3.12 -14.68
C ALA A 246 -12.55 3.42 -15.49
N MET A 247 -13.51 2.51 -15.39
CA MET A 247 -14.83 2.66 -15.99
C MET A 247 -15.91 2.39 -14.95
N THR A 248 -17.02 3.12 -15.05
CA THR A 248 -18.19 2.85 -14.20
C THR A 248 -18.84 1.53 -14.61
N LEU A 249 -19.22 0.71 -13.64
CA LEU A 249 -19.85 -0.60 -13.87
C LEU A 249 -21.32 -0.46 -14.31
N GLN A 250 -22.01 0.56 -13.82
CA GLN A 250 -23.37 0.91 -14.23
C GLN A 250 -23.31 1.88 -15.42
N ASP A 251 -24.03 1.56 -16.50
CA ASP A 251 -24.16 2.39 -17.71
C ASP A 251 -22.82 2.93 -18.25
N PRO A 252 -21.89 2.04 -18.66
CA PRO A 252 -20.58 2.46 -19.16
C PRO A 252 -20.71 3.29 -20.44
N SER A 253 -19.99 4.40 -20.49
CA SER A 253 -19.96 5.36 -21.60
C SER A 253 -18.59 6.04 -21.70
N GLY A 254 -18.34 6.74 -22.81
CA GLY A 254 -17.11 7.53 -22.96
C GLY A 254 -16.96 8.65 -21.93
N ARG A 255 -18.06 9.12 -21.33
CA ARG A 255 -18.06 10.20 -20.32
C ARG A 255 -17.67 9.71 -18.92
N ASN A 256 -17.85 8.43 -18.61
CA ASN A 256 -17.55 7.83 -17.30
C ASN A 256 -16.47 6.74 -17.37
N THR A 257 -15.69 6.75 -18.45
CA THR A 257 -14.50 5.93 -18.67
C THR A 257 -13.30 6.86 -18.78
N HIS A 258 -12.33 6.72 -17.89
CA HIS A 258 -11.05 7.42 -17.97
C HIS A 258 -9.94 6.43 -18.31
N ILE A 259 -9.06 6.82 -19.22
CA ILE A 259 -7.84 6.10 -19.56
C ILE A 259 -6.75 7.14 -19.77
N GLU A 260 -5.60 6.93 -19.15
CA GLU A 260 -4.45 7.81 -19.22
C GLU A 260 -3.19 6.99 -19.53
N ALA A 261 -2.21 7.64 -20.14
CA ALA A 261 -0.88 7.10 -20.33
C ALA A 261 0.15 8.14 -19.87
N LEU A 262 1.21 7.65 -19.23
CA LEU A 262 2.29 8.45 -18.67
C LEU A 262 3.63 7.82 -19.07
N ALA A 263 4.58 8.65 -19.48
CA ALA A 263 5.98 8.27 -19.59
C ALA A 263 6.78 9.01 -18.52
N GLY A 264 7.75 8.34 -17.92
CA GLY A 264 8.50 8.89 -16.81
C GLY A 264 9.92 8.38 -16.69
N ILE A 265 10.72 9.15 -15.96
CA ILE A 265 12.06 8.82 -15.52
C ILE A 265 12.08 8.86 -13.99
N LYS A 266 12.69 7.85 -13.39
CA LYS A 266 13.07 7.84 -11.97
C LYS A 266 14.57 7.66 -11.88
N TRP A 267 15.21 8.45 -11.03
CA TRP A 267 16.64 8.47 -10.84
C TRP A 267 16.97 8.36 -9.35
N ARG A 268 17.61 7.25 -8.99
CA ARG A 268 18.21 7.02 -7.68
C ARG A 268 19.51 7.81 -7.59
N VAL A 269 19.42 9.05 -7.09
CA VAL A 269 20.56 9.97 -6.96
C VAL A 269 21.51 9.51 -5.85
N LEU A 270 20.95 8.98 -4.77
CA LEU A 270 21.65 8.34 -3.66
C LEU A 270 20.96 7.00 -3.39
N ARG A 271 21.62 6.06 -2.70
CA ARG A 271 21.05 4.75 -2.31
C ARG A 271 19.73 4.81 -1.52
N PHE A 272 19.34 5.99 -1.07
CA PHE A 272 18.14 6.24 -0.29
C PHE A 272 17.31 7.41 -0.82
N ILE A 273 17.71 8.08 -1.91
CA ILE A 273 16.94 9.18 -2.52
C ILE A 273 16.67 8.88 -3.98
N GLU A 274 15.39 8.88 -4.34
CA GLU A 274 14.90 8.79 -5.70
C GLU A 274 14.18 10.10 -6.10
N LEU A 275 14.54 10.63 -7.27
CA LEU A 275 13.83 11.71 -7.92
C LEU A 275 13.08 11.17 -9.13
N GLY A 276 11.86 11.63 -9.36
CA GLY A 276 11.07 11.22 -10.50
C GLY A 276 10.48 12.41 -11.24
N GLY A 277 10.32 12.26 -12.54
CA GLY A 277 9.59 13.19 -13.38
C GLY A 277 8.91 12.47 -14.53
N GLY A 278 7.72 12.90 -14.91
CA GLY A 278 6.97 12.28 -16.00
C GLY A 278 5.94 13.22 -16.60
N ALA A 279 5.49 12.87 -17.80
CA ALA A 279 4.44 13.56 -18.51
C ALA A 279 3.58 12.57 -19.29
N GLY A 280 2.32 12.91 -19.47
CA GLY A 280 1.31 12.02 -20.02
C GLY A 280 0.08 12.77 -20.49
N ALA A 281 -0.92 12.02 -20.92
CA ALA A 281 -2.17 12.54 -21.43
C ALA A 281 -3.30 11.53 -21.24
N GLY A 282 -4.52 12.05 -21.24
CA GLY A 282 -5.74 11.28 -21.44
C GLY A 282 -5.80 10.64 -22.81
N LEU A 283 -6.18 9.36 -22.83
CA LEU A 283 -6.56 8.62 -24.04
C LEU A 283 -8.08 8.64 -24.28
N THR A 284 -8.84 9.17 -23.32
CA THR A 284 -10.29 9.36 -23.36
C THR A 284 -10.66 10.78 -22.94
N ARG A 285 -11.95 11.14 -23.03
CA ARG A 285 -12.51 12.40 -22.52
C ARG A 285 -13.50 12.18 -21.36
N GLY A 286 -13.31 11.11 -20.60
CA GLY A 286 -14.13 10.84 -19.44
C GLY A 286 -13.89 11.87 -18.33
N ILE A 287 -14.87 12.08 -17.47
CA ILE A 287 -14.78 13.00 -16.32
C ILE A 287 -13.50 12.72 -15.51
N GLY A 288 -12.67 13.74 -15.31
CA GLY A 288 -11.41 13.69 -14.57
C GLY A 288 -10.19 13.32 -15.43
N THR A 289 -10.39 12.95 -16.70
CA THR A 289 -9.29 12.66 -17.62
C THR A 289 -8.70 13.97 -18.13
N PRO A 290 -7.44 14.30 -17.83
CA PRO A 290 -6.81 15.51 -18.34
C PRO A 290 -6.39 15.34 -19.80
N ASP A 291 -6.25 16.45 -20.52
CA ASP A 291 -5.60 16.45 -21.84
C ASP A 291 -4.07 16.32 -21.71
N VAL A 292 -3.51 16.89 -20.63
CA VAL A 292 -2.09 16.83 -20.27
C VAL A 292 -1.93 16.57 -18.77
N ARG A 293 -1.06 15.62 -18.44
CA ARG A 293 -0.60 15.33 -17.08
C ARG A 293 0.89 15.53 -16.95
N GLY A 294 1.32 16.19 -15.87
CA GLY A 294 2.71 16.25 -15.44
C GLY A 294 2.86 15.65 -14.04
N VAL A 295 3.96 14.96 -13.77
CA VAL A 295 4.28 14.45 -12.44
C VAL A 295 5.73 14.72 -12.06
N PHE A 296 5.97 14.97 -10.79
CA PHE A 296 7.29 15.06 -10.18
C PHE A 296 7.26 14.32 -8.84
N SER A 297 8.34 13.64 -8.47
CA SER A 297 8.45 12.99 -7.17
C SER A 297 9.81 13.19 -6.52
N PHE A 298 9.80 13.31 -5.20
CA PHE A 298 10.98 13.20 -4.34
C PHE A 298 10.69 12.13 -3.30
N MET A 299 11.49 11.08 -3.25
CA MET A 299 11.25 9.93 -2.39
C MET A 299 12.51 9.55 -1.61
N TYR A 300 12.33 9.34 -0.31
CA TYR A 300 13.24 8.59 0.53
C TYR A 300 12.89 7.11 0.41
N THR A 301 13.76 6.36 -0.25
CA THR A 301 13.60 4.91 -0.50
C THR A 301 14.93 4.22 -0.26
N PRO A 302 15.28 3.90 0.99
CA PRO A 302 16.50 3.14 1.27
C PRO A 302 16.41 1.79 0.56
N ASP A 303 17.50 1.36 -0.07
CA ASP A 303 17.64 -0.01 -0.54
C ASP A 303 17.50 -0.94 0.69
N ALA A 304 16.41 -1.70 0.75
CA ALA A 304 16.17 -2.67 1.81
C ALA A 304 17.10 -3.89 1.72
N ASP A 305 17.77 -4.06 0.59
CA ASP A 305 18.63 -5.20 0.32
C ASP A 305 20.11 -4.90 0.53
N GLU A 306 20.63 -5.42 1.64
CA GLU A 306 21.96 -6.01 1.65
C GLU A 306 21.96 -7.44 1.06
N ARG A 307 20.80 -7.96 0.63
CA ARG A 307 20.68 -9.31 0.06
C ARG A 307 21.25 -9.33 -1.37
N PRO A 308 22.05 -10.35 -1.73
CA PRO A 308 22.57 -10.47 -3.08
C PRO A 308 21.41 -10.59 -4.09
N PRO A 309 21.57 -10.03 -5.30
CA PRO A 309 20.54 -10.09 -6.34
C PRO A 309 20.15 -11.55 -6.62
N TYR A 310 18.85 -11.78 -6.82
CA TYR A 310 18.30 -13.10 -7.11
C TYR A 310 18.95 -13.72 -8.35
N VAL A 311 19.62 -14.87 -8.18
CA VAL A 311 20.33 -15.59 -9.26
C VAL A 311 19.46 -16.74 -9.80
N GLY A 312 18.18 -16.49 -10.10
CA GLY A 312 17.28 -17.53 -10.62
C GLY A 312 17.14 -18.74 -9.68
N PRO A 313 16.43 -19.81 -10.10
CA PRO A 313 16.50 -21.08 -9.40
C PRO A 313 17.91 -21.64 -9.59
N ASN A 314 18.76 -21.47 -8.58
CA ASN A 314 20.00 -22.21 -8.50
C ASN A 314 19.62 -23.68 -8.25
N PRO A 315 19.94 -24.64 -9.14
CA PRO A 315 19.70 -26.04 -8.86
C PRO A 315 20.48 -26.58 -7.64
N ALA A 316 21.37 -25.76 -7.06
CA ALA A 316 22.07 -25.99 -5.81
C ALA A 316 21.58 -25.07 -4.67
N ASP A 317 20.28 -24.75 -4.63
CA ASP A 317 19.57 -24.12 -3.51
C ASP A 317 18.20 -24.81 -3.43
N HIS A 318 18.11 -25.84 -2.58
CA HIS A 318 17.01 -26.80 -2.59
C HIS A 318 15.74 -26.27 -1.91
N ASP A 319 15.89 -25.52 -0.82
CA ASP A 319 14.81 -24.94 -0.05
C ASP A 319 14.42 -23.52 -0.48
N ARG A 320 15.24 -22.90 -1.34
CA ARG A 320 15.03 -21.61 -2.00
C ARG A 320 15.10 -20.44 -1.03
N ASP A 321 15.96 -20.51 -0.02
CA ASP A 321 16.22 -19.40 0.89
C ASP A 321 17.32 -18.42 0.40
N ARG A 322 17.84 -18.66 -0.81
CA ARG A 322 18.91 -17.91 -1.50
C ARG A 322 20.30 -18.13 -0.93
N ILE A 323 20.49 -19.15 -0.10
CA ILE A 323 21.77 -19.65 0.33
C ILE A 323 22.04 -20.91 -0.47
N ALA A 324 23.21 -20.99 -1.11
CA ALA A 324 23.52 -22.19 -1.87
C ALA A 324 23.73 -23.37 -0.91
N ASP A 325 23.26 -24.55 -1.29
CA ASP A 325 23.34 -25.81 -0.53
C ASP A 325 24.77 -26.12 -0.02
N ASP A 326 25.80 -25.58 -0.69
CA ASP A 326 27.20 -25.77 -0.32
C ASP A 326 27.67 -24.89 0.85
N VAL A 327 26.92 -23.82 1.16
CA VAL A 327 27.15 -22.92 2.28
C VAL A 327 25.97 -22.86 3.25
N ASP A 328 24.86 -23.52 2.94
CA ASP A 328 23.70 -23.70 3.79
C ASP A 328 23.90 -24.84 4.81
N ALA A 329 23.62 -24.56 6.08
CA ALA A 329 23.63 -25.53 7.16
C ALA A 329 22.36 -26.40 7.20
N CYS A 330 21.26 -25.92 6.61
CA CYS A 330 19.98 -26.59 6.52
C CYS A 330 19.40 -26.60 5.09
N PRO A 331 20.04 -27.26 4.10
CA PRO A 331 19.66 -27.16 2.68
C PRO A 331 18.21 -27.51 2.32
N ASP A 332 17.49 -28.21 3.19
CA ASP A 332 16.11 -28.64 2.98
C ASP A 332 15.07 -27.81 3.78
N ASP A 333 15.52 -26.90 4.65
CA ASP A 333 14.70 -26.15 5.60
C ASP A 333 15.04 -24.66 5.52
N ALA A 334 14.21 -23.88 4.81
CA ALA A 334 14.49 -22.47 4.55
C ALA A 334 14.76 -21.65 5.82
N GLY A 335 15.87 -20.92 5.82
CA GLY A 335 16.27 -20.06 6.93
C GLY A 335 16.73 -18.67 6.51
N VAL A 336 17.59 -18.08 7.35
CA VAL A 336 18.15 -16.74 7.10
C VAL A 336 19.68 -16.80 7.15
N PRO A 337 20.38 -15.93 6.40
CA PRO A 337 21.83 -15.84 6.49
C PRO A 337 22.28 -15.49 7.91
N ARG A 338 23.20 -16.30 8.48
CA ARG A 338 23.81 -16.06 9.79
C ARG A 338 25.33 -16.11 9.71
N ASN A 339 26.00 -15.35 10.57
CA ASN A 339 27.47 -15.39 10.66
C ASN A 339 28.02 -16.73 11.17
N ASP A 340 27.21 -17.49 11.90
CA ASP A 340 27.55 -18.83 12.37
C ASP A 340 27.33 -19.83 11.23
N PRO A 341 28.40 -20.48 10.70
CA PRO A 341 28.27 -21.45 9.61
C PRO A 341 27.39 -22.65 9.94
N GLN A 342 27.14 -22.96 11.23
CA GLN A 342 26.27 -24.07 11.63
C GLN A 342 24.78 -23.71 11.64
N LYS A 343 24.45 -22.43 11.46
CA LYS A 343 23.08 -21.91 11.50
C LYS A 343 22.76 -21.06 10.26
N HIS A 344 23.71 -20.92 9.36
CA HIS A 344 23.54 -20.18 8.12
C HIS A 344 22.49 -20.91 7.27
N GLY A 345 21.35 -20.29 6.99
CA GLY A 345 20.24 -20.91 6.25
C GLY A 345 19.36 -21.85 7.06
N CYS A 346 19.54 -21.93 8.38
CA CYS A 346 18.62 -22.68 9.23
C CYS A 346 17.46 -21.83 9.78
N PRO A 347 16.24 -22.38 9.89
CA PRO A 347 15.11 -21.71 10.52
C PRO A 347 15.40 -21.48 12.01
N VAL A 348 14.96 -20.33 12.51
CA VAL A 348 15.09 -19.99 13.92
C VAL A 348 14.11 -20.84 14.72
N ARG A 349 14.62 -21.63 15.67
CA ARG A 349 13.78 -22.36 16.61
C ARG A 349 13.47 -21.47 17.80
N ASP A 350 12.18 -21.34 18.09
CA ASP A 350 11.61 -20.69 19.27
C ASP A 350 10.45 -21.61 19.73
N ARG A 351 10.78 -22.54 20.62
CA ARG A 351 9.89 -23.65 21.01
C ARG A 351 8.70 -23.21 21.84
N ASP A 352 8.80 -22.09 22.56
CA ASP A 352 7.75 -21.59 23.44
C ASP A 352 7.09 -20.29 22.96
N ASN A 353 7.58 -19.74 21.84
CA ASN A 353 7.07 -18.56 21.15
C ASN A 353 7.09 -17.29 22.02
N ASP A 354 8.13 -17.13 22.84
CA ASP A 354 8.32 -15.92 23.64
C ASP A 354 9.08 -14.81 22.90
N GLY A 355 9.55 -15.08 21.67
CA GLY A 355 10.28 -14.16 20.82
C GLY A 355 11.79 -14.23 20.97
N LEU A 356 12.32 -15.16 21.79
CA LEU A 356 13.73 -15.48 21.88
C LEU A 356 14.02 -16.81 21.18
N ALA A 357 15.12 -16.86 20.43
CA ALA A 357 15.57 -18.12 19.84
C ALA A 357 16.03 -19.09 20.94
N ASP A 358 15.76 -20.39 20.79
CA ASP A 358 16.10 -21.47 21.74
C ASP A 358 17.57 -21.46 22.20
N ASP A 359 18.48 -20.92 21.39
CA ASP A 359 19.92 -20.83 21.68
C ASP A 359 20.31 -19.59 22.49
N LEU A 360 19.44 -18.59 22.52
CA LEU A 360 19.51 -17.38 23.33
C LEU A 360 18.57 -17.44 24.55
N ASP A 361 17.66 -18.40 24.58
CA ASP A 361 16.72 -18.64 25.66
C ASP A 361 17.27 -19.64 26.70
N ALA A 362 17.25 -19.22 27.97
CA ALA A 362 17.64 -20.04 29.11
C ALA A 362 16.54 -21.04 29.51
N CYS A 363 15.28 -20.78 29.12
CA CYS A 363 14.11 -21.61 29.36
C CYS A 363 13.35 -21.99 28.07
N PRO A 364 13.96 -22.68 27.07
CA PRO A 364 13.39 -22.92 25.72
C PRO A 364 12.04 -23.64 25.60
N ASP A 365 11.43 -24.05 26.70
CA ASP A 365 10.15 -24.76 26.71
C ASP A 365 9.11 -24.02 27.57
N ARG A 366 9.40 -22.79 28.04
CA ARG A 366 8.57 -22.03 28.98
C ARG A 366 8.68 -20.53 28.71
N PRO A 367 7.61 -19.90 28.20
CA PRO A 367 7.71 -18.54 27.68
C PRO A 367 8.05 -17.55 28.79
N GLY A 368 9.07 -16.74 28.56
CA GLY A 368 9.53 -15.69 29.47
C GLY A 368 9.70 -14.35 28.79
N GLY A 369 10.40 -13.45 29.46
CA GLY A 369 10.75 -12.14 28.91
C GLY A 369 12.26 -12.03 28.74
N ALA A 370 12.70 -11.18 27.81
CA ALA A 370 14.11 -10.86 27.67
C ALA A 370 14.69 -10.28 28.98
N SER A 371 15.87 -10.75 29.38
CA SER A 371 16.60 -10.32 30.57
C SER A 371 18.04 -9.98 30.21
N GLY A 372 18.63 -9.03 30.95
CA GLY A 372 20.06 -8.70 30.81
C GLY A 372 20.99 -9.79 31.37
N ALA A 373 20.48 -10.69 32.21
CA ALA A 373 21.21 -11.84 32.73
C ALA A 373 20.96 -13.05 31.81
N ARG A 374 22.04 -13.64 31.29
CA ARG A 374 21.97 -14.78 30.36
C ARG A 374 21.22 -15.97 30.96
N GLU A 375 21.31 -16.16 32.26
CA GLU A 375 20.67 -17.26 32.99
C GLU A 375 19.17 -17.06 33.22
N GLU A 376 18.65 -15.85 32.97
CA GLU A 376 17.25 -15.49 33.20
C GLU A 376 16.57 -14.99 31.91
N ASN A 377 17.30 -14.97 30.79
CA ASN A 377 16.81 -14.51 29.49
C ASN A 377 15.82 -15.53 28.92
N GLY A 378 14.58 -15.14 28.68
CA GLY A 378 13.50 -16.03 28.21
C GLY A 378 12.90 -16.92 29.29
N CYS A 379 13.25 -16.68 30.56
CA CYS A 379 12.61 -17.35 31.67
C CYS A 379 11.46 -16.52 32.28
N PRO A 380 10.38 -17.16 32.77
CA PRO A 380 9.36 -16.47 33.55
C PRO A 380 9.97 -15.85 34.82
N LEU A 381 9.46 -14.69 35.24
CA LEU A 381 9.95 -13.97 36.42
C LEU A 381 10.02 -14.89 37.65
N GLY A 382 11.22 -15.07 38.19
CA GLY A 382 11.49 -15.88 39.38
C GLY A 382 11.82 -17.35 39.13
N ASN A 383 11.99 -17.77 37.86
CA ASN A 383 12.31 -19.16 37.51
C ASN A 383 13.64 -19.22 36.76
N ARG A 384 14.67 -19.82 37.36
CA ARG A 384 15.92 -20.13 36.67
C ARG A 384 15.83 -21.49 35.95
N PRO A 385 16.73 -21.76 34.98
CA PRO A 385 16.94 -23.09 34.47
C PRO A 385 17.30 -23.97 35.67
N ASN A 386 16.44 -24.95 35.98
CA ASN A 386 16.55 -25.90 37.09
C ASN A 386 15.90 -25.53 38.44
N ASP A 387 15.09 -24.48 38.52
CA ASP A 387 14.29 -24.29 39.73
C ASP A 387 13.24 -25.41 39.88
N PRO A 388 13.19 -26.12 41.02
CA PRO A 388 12.23 -27.20 41.24
C PRO A 388 10.81 -26.62 41.31
N ILE A 389 9.95 -27.08 40.39
CA ILE A 389 8.53 -26.74 40.39
C ILE A 389 7.80 -27.78 41.23
N VAL A 390 7.20 -27.35 42.33
CA VAL A 390 6.27 -28.17 43.13
C VAL A 390 4.92 -27.46 43.11
N ASP A 391 3.87 -28.15 42.63
CA ASP A 391 2.49 -27.63 42.55
C ASP A 391 2.33 -26.25 41.86
N GLY A 392 3.11 -26.00 40.80
CA GLY A 392 3.00 -24.77 40.00
C GLY A 392 3.62 -23.53 40.64
N VAL A 393 4.37 -23.70 41.74
CA VAL A 393 5.11 -22.62 42.42
C VAL A 393 6.59 -22.98 42.44
N VAL A 394 7.44 -22.01 42.12
CA VAL A 394 8.89 -22.16 42.19
C VAL A 394 9.39 -21.87 43.61
N LEU A 395 10.14 -22.82 44.16
CA LEU A 395 10.80 -22.69 45.45
C LEU A 395 12.22 -22.16 45.20
N HIS A 396 12.42 -20.85 45.42
CA HIS A 396 13.77 -20.32 45.54
C HIS A 396 14.38 -20.83 46.86
N GLU A 397 15.49 -21.56 46.80
CA GLU A 397 16.37 -21.75 47.96
C GLU A 397 17.06 -20.42 48.31
N SER A 398 16.30 -19.43 48.75
CA SER A 398 16.83 -18.28 49.48
C SER A 398 16.36 -18.42 50.92
N GLY A 399 17.18 -19.09 51.72
CA GLY A 399 17.04 -19.08 53.16
C GLY A 399 17.25 -17.67 53.71
N VAL A 400 16.21 -16.85 53.77
CA VAL A 400 15.98 -15.81 54.78
C VAL A 400 14.46 -15.59 54.90
N PRO A 401 13.85 -15.75 56.09
CA PRO A 401 12.45 -15.40 56.29
C PRO A 401 12.30 -13.88 56.35
N ASN A 402 11.36 -13.32 55.58
CA ASN A 402 10.95 -11.93 55.71
C ASN A 402 10.14 -11.75 57.01
N GLU A 403 10.60 -10.83 57.87
CA GLU A 403 9.74 -10.09 58.82
C GLU A 403 9.13 -8.86 58.15
#